data_AF-A0A6C0JVF8-F1
#
_entry.id   AF-A0A6C0JVF8-F1
#
_cell.length_a   1.000
_cell.length_b   1.000
_cell.length_c   1.000
_cell.angle_alpha   90.00
_cell.angle_beta   90.00
_cell.angle_gamma   90.00
#
_symmetry.space_group_name_H-M   'P 1'
#
loop_
_entity.id
_entity.type
_entity.pdbx_description
1 polymer ?
#
loop_
_entity_poly.entity_id
_entity_poly.type
_entity_poly.pdbx_seq_one_letter_code
_entity_poly.pdbx_strand_id
1 'polypeptide(L)'
;MWLFFGLPIVVLFIMGCIHASETLDTVRLHWNEYRCNPLYIPFAGMIRPDIGVEANFQHCMNLNAQSIFKFFIDELMSLFATVTSSLSDVGASLPNVRSVFSRMRKVLFSFGAQTFGKIVNSMSNVSFLLIKIRDVLKRFVGEGYIATFLAQTGIDFVISFIMAIMSIIKSFVYALLAISIVLALFQPEILAFAVVIASLVAATGF
;
A
#
# COMPACT_ATOMS: atom_id res chain seq x y z
N MET A 1 -18.34 -15.25 21.97
CA MET A 1 -17.32 -14.18 21.85
C MET A 1 -16.89 -13.91 20.40
N TRP A 2 -16.72 -14.93 19.55
CA TRP A 2 -16.36 -14.74 18.12
C TRP A 2 -17.41 -13.97 17.29
N LEU A 3 -18.70 -14.15 17.57
CA LEU A 3 -19.78 -13.43 16.88
C LEU A 3 -19.74 -11.91 17.08
N PHE A 4 -19.25 -11.41 18.22
CA PHE A 4 -19.26 -9.98 18.53
C PHE A 4 -18.16 -9.22 17.78
N PHE A 5 -17.00 -9.85 17.55
CA PHE A 5 -15.91 -9.25 16.79
C PHE A 5 -15.97 -9.56 15.29
N GLY A 6 -16.48 -10.73 14.90
CA GLY A 6 -16.55 -11.14 13.49
C GLY A 6 -17.62 -10.39 12.70
N LEU A 7 -18.79 -10.14 13.29
CA LEU A 7 -19.92 -9.50 12.62
C LEU A 7 -19.63 -8.06 12.13
N PRO A 8 -19.03 -7.14 12.92
CA PRO A 8 -18.70 -5.81 12.43
C PRO A 8 -17.63 -5.82 11.32
N ILE A 9 -16.69 -6.76 11.36
CA ILE A 9 -15.65 -6.90 10.31
C ILE A 9 -16.28 -7.33 9.00
N VAL A 10 -17.21 -8.30 9.03
CA VAL A 10 -17.94 -8.74 7.84
C VAL A 10 -18.81 -7.62 7.27
N VAL A 11 -19.48 -6.84 8.13
CA VAL A 11 -20.29 -5.70 7.69
C VAL A 11 -19.43 -4.61 7.03
N LEU A 12 -18.28 -4.24 7.61
CA LEU A 12 -17.36 -3.28 7.01
C LEU A 12 -16.80 -3.79 5.66
N PHE A 13 -16.51 -5.08 5.56
CA PHE A 13 -16.04 -5.69 4.32
C PHE A 13 -17.09 -5.63 3.22
N ILE A 14 -18.35 -6.00 3.53
CA ILE A 14 -19.47 -5.94 2.58
C ILE A 14 -19.73 -4.48 2.14
N MET A 15 -19.73 -3.53 3.08
CA MET A 15 -19.94 -2.11 2.78
C MET A 15 -18.83 -1.55 1.89
N GLY A 16 -17.58 -1.95 2.13
CA GLY A 16 -16.44 -1.62 1.27
C GLY A 16 -16.56 -2.21 -0.14
N CYS A 17 -17.02 -3.45 -0.27
CA CYS A 17 -17.26 -4.09 -1.57
C CYS A 17 -18.33 -3.35 -2.38
N ILE A 18 -19.44 -2.97 -1.76
CA ILE A 18 -20.53 -2.25 -2.43
C ILE A 18 -20.04 -0.89 -2.95
N HIS A 19 -19.32 -0.14 -2.12
CA HIS A 19 -18.83 1.18 -2.51
C HIS A 19 -17.73 1.11 -3.60
N ALA A 20 -16.90 0.06 -3.56
CA ALA A 20 -15.94 -0.22 -4.62
C ALA A 20 -16.66 -0.56 -5.94
N SER A 21 -17.73 -1.35 -5.92
CA SER A 21 -18.51 -1.64 -7.13
C SER A 21 -19.16 -0.39 -7.73
N GLU A 22 -19.78 0.47 -6.92
CA GLU A 22 -20.40 1.72 -7.41
C GLU A 22 -19.37 2.65 -8.07
N THR A 23 -18.18 2.75 -7.47
CA THR A 23 -17.07 3.54 -8.02
C THR A 23 -16.59 2.95 -9.34
N LEU A 24 -16.44 1.64 -9.42
CA LEU A 24 -16.03 0.95 -10.66
C LEU A 24 -17.08 1.09 -11.76
N ASP A 25 -18.36 1.02 -11.42
CA ASP A 25 -19.46 1.23 -12.38
C ASP A 25 -19.47 2.67 -12.92
N THR A 26 -19.21 3.65 -12.06
CA THR A 26 -19.07 5.06 -12.47
C THR A 26 -17.91 5.26 -13.45
N VAL A 27 -16.76 4.63 -13.16
CA VAL A 27 -15.57 4.66 -14.03
C VAL A 27 -15.84 3.91 -15.35
N ARG A 28 -16.62 2.83 -15.32
CA ARG A 28 -17.01 2.08 -16.51
C ARG A 28 -17.96 2.87 -17.42
N LEU A 29 -18.89 3.64 -16.84
CA LEU A 29 -19.80 4.54 -17.56
C LEU A 29 -19.05 5.71 -18.21
N HIS A 30 -18.07 6.29 -17.52
CA HIS A 30 -17.27 7.44 -17.99
C HIS A 30 -15.84 7.04 -18.41
N TRP A 31 -15.70 5.87 -19.04
CA TRP A 31 -14.39 5.28 -19.33
C TRP A 31 -13.46 6.20 -20.15
N ASN A 32 -13.99 6.95 -21.12
CA ASN A 32 -13.17 7.84 -21.96
C ASN A 32 -12.47 8.95 -21.18
N GLU A 33 -13.04 9.38 -20.05
CA GLU A 33 -12.46 10.42 -19.20
C GLU A 33 -11.40 9.84 -18.25
N TYR A 34 -11.64 8.66 -17.70
CA TYR A 34 -10.79 8.06 -16.67
C TYR A 34 -9.76 7.05 -17.20
N ARG A 35 -9.83 6.63 -18.47
CA ARG A 35 -8.95 5.59 -19.05
C ARG A 35 -7.45 5.91 -19.02
N CYS A 36 -7.09 7.20 -18.99
CA CYS A 36 -5.69 7.63 -18.92
C CYS A 36 -5.27 8.07 -17.50
N ASN A 37 -6.10 7.85 -16.48
CA ASN A 37 -5.72 8.05 -15.10
C ASN A 37 -4.80 6.91 -14.65
N PRO A 38 -3.58 7.19 -14.13
CA PRO A 38 -2.60 6.17 -13.75
C PRO A 38 -3.11 5.16 -12.72
N LEU A 39 -4.11 5.51 -11.91
CA LEU A 39 -4.71 4.59 -10.94
C LEU A 39 -5.52 3.46 -11.59
N TYR A 40 -6.14 3.70 -12.75
CA TYR A 40 -7.08 2.77 -13.39
C TYR A 40 -6.49 2.01 -14.58
N ILE A 41 -5.38 2.49 -15.15
CA ILE A 41 -4.66 1.82 -16.25
C ILE A 41 -4.34 0.34 -15.97
N PRO A 42 -3.71 -0.03 -14.83
CA PRO A 42 -3.33 -1.43 -14.60
C PRO A 42 -4.53 -2.37 -14.45
N PHE A 43 -5.72 -1.81 -14.17
CA PHE A 43 -6.96 -2.54 -14.01
C PHE A 43 -7.90 -2.39 -15.22
N ALA A 44 -7.43 -1.81 -16.33
CA ALA A 44 -8.26 -1.56 -17.51
C ALA A 44 -8.96 -2.82 -18.02
N GLY A 45 -8.28 -3.97 -18.05
CA GLY A 45 -8.86 -5.25 -18.46
C GLY A 45 -9.91 -5.82 -17.50
N MET A 46 -9.89 -5.42 -16.22
CA MET A 46 -10.93 -5.80 -15.25
C MET A 46 -12.16 -4.88 -15.33
N ILE A 47 -11.95 -3.61 -15.63
CA ILE A 47 -13.01 -2.59 -15.76
C ILE A 47 -13.76 -2.76 -17.08
N ARG A 48 -13.02 -3.01 -18.17
CA ARG A 48 -13.52 -3.18 -19.54
C ARG A 48 -12.84 -4.40 -20.19
N PRO A 49 -13.52 -5.56 -20.24
CA PRO A 49 -12.93 -6.80 -20.75
C PRO A 49 -12.61 -6.76 -22.25
N ASP A 50 -13.16 -5.78 -22.98
CA ASP A 50 -12.90 -5.53 -24.39
C ASP A 50 -11.53 -4.89 -24.67
N ILE A 51 -10.84 -4.38 -23.66
CA ILE A 51 -9.61 -3.59 -23.81
C ILE A 51 -8.48 -4.18 -22.96
N GLY A 52 -7.40 -4.59 -23.61
CA GLY A 52 -6.19 -4.99 -22.90
C GLY A 52 -5.54 -3.81 -22.16
N VAL A 53 -4.94 -4.08 -21.00
CA VAL A 53 -4.16 -3.09 -20.22
C VAL A 53 -3.07 -2.46 -21.09
N GLU A 54 -2.34 -3.29 -21.86
CA GLU A 54 -1.29 -2.83 -22.77
C GLU A 54 -1.84 -1.93 -23.88
N ALA A 55 -2.93 -2.34 -24.54
CA ALA A 55 -3.53 -1.56 -25.63
C ALA A 55 -4.02 -0.20 -25.13
N ASN A 56 -4.62 -0.14 -23.94
CA ASN A 56 -5.06 1.12 -23.35
C ASN A 56 -3.88 2.02 -22.94
N PHE A 57 -2.82 1.43 -22.36
CA PHE A 57 -1.61 2.15 -22.00
C PHE A 57 -0.92 2.77 -23.22
N GLN A 58 -0.74 1.99 -24.29
CA GLN A 58 -0.20 2.46 -25.56
C GLN A 58 -1.03 3.60 -26.15
N HIS A 59 -2.36 3.50 -26.09
CA HIS A 59 -3.23 4.57 -26.58
C HIS A 59 -3.05 5.88 -25.80
N CYS A 60 -3.02 5.81 -24.47
CA CYS A 60 -2.78 6.99 -23.62
C CYS A 60 -1.38 7.58 -23.81
N MET A 61 -0.37 6.74 -24.01
CA MET A 61 0.99 7.19 -24.34
C MET A 61 1.03 7.91 -25.70
N ASN A 62 0.37 7.36 -26.71
CA ASN A 62 0.31 7.96 -28.04
C ASN A 62 -0.43 9.31 -28.05
N LEU A 63 -1.52 9.47 -27.29
CA LEU A 63 -2.22 10.76 -27.14
C LEU A 63 -1.32 11.83 -26.52
N ASN A 64 -0.53 11.47 -25.51
CA ASN A 64 0.44 12.37 -24.90
C ASN A 64 1.60 12.71 -25.85
N ALA A 65 2.03 11.74 -26.66
CA ALA A 65 3.04 11.95 -27.70
C ALA A 65 2.53 12.92 -28.79
N GLN A 66 1.30 12.77 -29.26
CA GLN A 66 0.69 13.68 -30.24
C GLN A 66 0.63 15.12 -29.75
N SER A 67 0.38 15.36 -28.45
CA SER A 67 0.45 16.71 -27.86
C SER A 67 1.85 17.35 -27.98
N ILE A 68 2.91 16.54 -27.88
CA ILE A 68 4.31 17.00 -28.07
C ILE A 68 4.57 17.30 -29.56
N PHE A 69 4.18 16.39 -30.44
CA PHE A 69 4.39 16.57 -31.88
C PHE A 69 3.55 17.70 -32.47
N LYS A 70 2.35 17.95 -31.95
CA LYS A 70 1.49 19.05 -32.41
C LYS A 70 2.19 20.41 -32.23
N PHE A 71 2.84 20.65 -31.10
CA PHE A 71 3.63 21.86 -30.89
C PHE A 71 4.75 22.00 -31.94
N PHE A 72 5.44 20.90 -32.26
CA PHE A 72 6.49 20.90 -33.27
C PHE A 72 5.95 21.16 -34.68
N ILE A 73 4.83 20.53 -35.06
CA ILE A 73 4.19 20.71 -36.37
C ILE A 73 3.65 22.13 -36.52
N ASP A 74 3.01 22.70 -35.50
CA ASP A 74 2.48 24.06 -35.54
C ASP A 74 3.61 25.10 -35.74
N GLU A 75 4.72 24.95 -35.01
CA GLU A 75 5.88 25.82 -35.16
C GLU A 75 6.59 25.61 -36.51
N LEU A 76 6.64 24.38 -37.02
CA LEU A 76 7.15 24.08 -38.36
C LEU A 76 6.29 24.71 -39.47
N MET A 77 4.97 24.70 -39.34
CA MET A 77 4.05 25.35 -40.27
C MET A 77 4.23 26.89 -40.25
N SER A 78 4.52 27.48 -39.09
CA SER A 78 4.88 28.90 -38.97
C SER A 78 6.19 29.24 -39.69
N LEU A 79 7.19 28.35 -39.65
CA LEU A 79 8.42 28.49 -40.45
C LEU A 79 8.12 28.44 -41.94
N PHE A 80 7.32 27.46 -42.41
CA PHE A 80 6.96 27.37 -43.82
C PHE A 80 6.19 28.60 -44.30
N ALA A 81 5.25 29.13 -43.50
CA ALA A 81 4.57 30.38 -43.82
C ALA A 81 5.54 31.58 -43.92
N THR A 82 6.56 31.62 -43.05
CA THR A 82 7.64 32.64 -43.11
C THR A 82 8.51 32.48 -44.35
N VAL A 83 8.83 31.24 -44.72
CA VAL A 83 9.63 30.95 -45.92
C VAL A 83 8.85 31.30 -47.18
N THR A 84 7.57 30.93 -47.28
CA THR A 84 6.71 31.24 -48.43
C THR A 84 6.50 32.75 -48.59
N SER A 85 6.29 33.49 -47.49
CA SER A 85 6.23 34.97 -47.53
C SER A 85 7.57 35.62 -47.84
N SER A 86 8.68 35.04 -47.37
CA SER A 86 10.01 35.51 -47.76
C SER A 86 10.32 35.18 -49.22
N LEU A 87 9.76 34.09 -49.76
CA LEU A 87 9.96 33.64 -51.14
C LEU A 87 9.21 34.52 -52.16
N SER A 88 8.04 35.06 -51.78
CA SER A 88 7.38 36.10 -52.57
C SER A 88 8.16 37.42 -52.60
N ASP A 89 9.08 37.62 -51.64
CA ASP A 89 9.92 38.81 -51.50
C ASP A 89 11.37 38.62 -52.06
N VAL A 90 11.65 37.55 -52.82
CA VAL A 90 13.00 37.13 -53.31
C VAL A 90 13.60 38.04 -54.40
N GLY A 91 13.35 39.34 -54.34
CA GLY A 91 14.10 40.33 -55.10
C GLY A 91 15.56 40.44 -54.66
N ALA A 92 15.87 40.61 -53.37
CA ALA A 92 17.25 40.93 -52.94
C ALA A 92 17.46 40.99 -51.42
N SER A 93 17.22 39.93 -50.63
CA SER A 93 17.40 40.05 -49.17
C SER A 93 18.05 38.84 -48.48
N LEU A 94 19.38 38.83 -48.46
CA LEU A 94 20.22 38.07 -47.51
C LEU A 94 19.76 38.14 -46.03
N PRO A 95 19.15 39.23 -45.52
CA PRO A 95 18.61 39.29 -44.16
C PRO A 95 17.47 38.28 -43.91
N ASN A 96 16.66 37.96 -44.93
CA ASN A 96 15.52 37.05 -44.78
C ASN A 96 15.98 35.61 -44.62
N VAL A 97 17.03 35.20 -45.34
CA VAL A 97 17.64 33.86 -45.17
C VAL A 97 18.24 33.71 -43.76
N ARG A 98 18.89 34.75 -43.24
CA ARG A 98 19.40 34.76 -41.86
C ARG A 98 18.28 34.70 -40.82
N SER A 99 17.14 35.35 -41.09
CA SER A 99 15.99 35.33 -40.18
C SER A 99 15.32 33.95 -40.14
N VAL A 100 15.18 33.27 -41.27
CA VAL A 100 14.69 31.88 -41.35
C VAL A 100 15.61 30.94 -40.57
N PHE A 101 16.93 31.06 -40.73
CA PHE A 101 17.89 30.23 -39.99
C PHE A 101 17.84 30.49 -38.47
N SER A 102 17.63 31.75 -38.07
CA SER A 102 17.43 32.11 -36.65
C SER A 102 16.13 31.52 -36.09
N ARG A 103 15.04 31.55 -36.85
CA ARG A 103 13.76 30.96 -36.43
C ARG A 103 13.88 29.43 -36.34
N MET A 104 14.45 28.77 -37.34
CA MET A 104 14.70 27.31 -37.33
C MET A 104 15.52 26.88 -36.10
N ARG A 105 16.56 27.64 -35.75
CA ARG A 105 17.33 27.40 -34.51
C ARG A 105 16.46 27.53 -33.26
N LYS A 106 15.60 28.56 -33.17
CA LYS A 106 14.66 28.73 -32.04
C LYS A 106 13.67 27.57 -31.93
N VAL A 107 13.14 27.07 -33.04
CA VAL A 107 12.24 25.90 -33.06
C VAL A 107 12.93 24.68 -32.47
N LEU A 108 14.14 24.36 -32.93
CA LEU A 108 14.93 23.24 -32.41
C LEU A 108 15.21 23.36 -30.91
N PHE A 109 15.61 24.55 -30.44
CA PHE A 109 15.82 24.78 -29.01
C PHE A 109 14.53 24.71 -28.19
N SER A 110 13.42 25.22 -28.70
CA SER A 110 12.12 25.17 -28.01
C SER A 110 11.59 23.75 -27.87
N PHE A 111 11.74 22.92 -28.91
CA PHE A 111 11.37 21.51 -28.90
C PHE A 111 12.23 20.71 -27.93
N GLY A 112 13.56 20.94 -27.96
CA GLY A 112 14.47 20.35 -26.98
C GLY A 112 14.08 20.73 -25.55
N ALA A 113 13.87 22.02 -25.29
CA ALA A 113 13.47 22.51 -23.97
C ALA A 113 12.14 21.91 -23.48
N GLN A 114 11.14 21.76 -24.36
CA GLN A 114 9.86 21.14 -23.98
C GLN A 114 9.98 19.64 -23.76
N THR A 115 10.76 18.94 -24.58
CA THR A 115 10.98 17.49 -24.44
C THR A 115 11.74 17.19 -23.14
N PHE A 116 12.84 17.90 -22.90
CA PHE A 116 13.57 17.80 -21.63
C PHE A 116 12.74 18.27 -20.44
N GLY A 117 11.93 19.32 -20.60
CA GLY A 117 11.01 19.79 -19.55
C GLY A 117 9.95 18.74 -19.18
N LYS A 118 9.35 18.07 -20.18
CA LYS A 118 8.41 16.97 -19.94
C LYS A 118 9.09 15.74 -19.33
N ILE A 119 10.32 15.40 -19.74
CA ILE A 119 11.10 14.31 -19.15
C ILE A 119 11.41 14.61 -17.68
N VAL A 120 11.88 15.82 -17.36
CA VAL A 120 12.19 16.24 -15.99
C VAL A 120 10.93 16.23 -15.11
N ASN A 121 9.80 16.75 -15.62
CA ASN A 121 8.53 16.71 -14.90
C ASN A 121 7.99 15.29 -14.71
N SER A 122 8.09 14.43 -15.74
CA SER A 122 7.69 13.03 -15.63
C SER A 122 8.57 12.26 -14.64
N MET A 123 9.88 12.50 -14.63
CA MET A 123 10.81 11.90 -13.68
C MET A 123 10.56 12.37 -12.25
N SER A 124 10.16 13.64 -12.07
CA SER A 124 9.75 14.17 -10.77
C SER A 124 8.49 13.47 -10.25
N ASN A 125 7.48 13.28 -11.10
CA ASN A 125 6.24 12.57 -10.76
C ASN A 125 6.50 11.09 -10.42
N VAL A 126 7.38 10.41 -11.15
CA VAL A 126 7.77 9.03 -10.85
C VAL A 126 8.51 8.95 -9.51
N SER A 127 9.46 9.87 -9.26
CA SER A 127 10.17 9.96 -7.98
C SER A 127 9.19 10.20 -6.81
N PHE A 128 8.21 11.08 -6.99
CA PHE A 128 7.17 11.33 -5.99
C PHE A 128 6.33 10.08 -5.70
N LEU A 129 5.94 9.33 -6.73
CA LEU A 129 5.18 8.10 -6.59
C LEU A 129 5.98 7.02 -5.85
N LEU A 130 7.28 6.89 -6.14
CA LEU A 130 8.19 5.98 -5.42
C LEU A 130 8.34 6.36 -3.94
N ILE A 131 8.41 7.65 -3.61
CA ILE A 131 8.43 8.12 -2.21
C ILE A 131 7.12 7.72 -1.51
N LYS A 132 5.98 7.89 -2.18
CA LYS A 132 4.67 7.54 -1.61
C LYS A 132 4.53 6.03 -1.38
N ILE A 133 4.99 5.19 -2.31
CA ILE A 133 5.05 3.73 -2.13
C ILE A 133 5.93 3.37 -0.93
N ARG A 134 7.11 4.00 -0.80
CA ARG A 134 8.00 3.80 0.35
C ARG A 134 7.33 4.20 1.67
N ASP A 135 6.57 5.31 1.70
CA ASP A 135 5.84 5.74 2.91
C ASP A 135 4.77 4.71 3.31
N VAL A 136 3.99 4.21 2.35
CA VAL A 136 2.98 3.18 2.59
C VAL A 136 3.61 1.89 3.12
N LEU A 137 4.73 1.43 2.53
CA LEU A 137 5.45 0.25 3.01
C LEU A 137 5.98 0.44 4.44
N LYS A 138 6.49 1.63 4.78
CA LYS A 138 6.94 1.94 6.14
C LYS A 138 5.79 1.88 7.15
N ARG A 139 4.62 2.42 6.80
CA ARG A 139 3.42 2.34 7.66
C ARG A 139 2.97 0.91 7.86
N PHE A 140 2.97 0.10 6.80
CA PHE A 140 2.60 -1.31 6.88
C PHE A 140 3.52 -2.12 7.82
N VAL A 141 4.84 -1.91 7.74
CA VAL A 141 5.80 -2.53 8.68
C VAL A 141 5.58 -2.05 10.11
N GLY A 142 5.26 -0.76 10.29
CA GLY A 142 4.95 -0.19 11.60
C GLY A 142 3.72 -0.82 12.26
N GLU A 143 2.62 -0.96 11.51
CA GLU A 143 1.40 -1.62 11.99
C GLU A 143 1.63 -3.11 12.28
N GLY A 144 2.40 -3.81 11.44
CA GLY A 144 2.77 -5.20 11.66
C GLY A 144 3.53 -5.42 12.97
N TYR A 145 4.43 -4.49 13.35
CA TYR A 145 5.16 -4.55 14.62
C TYR A 145 4.23 -4.38 15.82
N ILE A 146 3.24 -3.50 15.74
CA ILE A 146 2.25 -3.33 16.80
C ILE A 146 1.42 -4.61 16.96
N ALA A 147 1.02 -5.24 15.86
CA ALA A 147 0.24 -6.48 15.88
C ALA A 147 1.01 -7.65 16.53
N THR A 148 2.31 -7.79 16.27
CA THR A 148 3.12 -8.85 16.89
C THR A 148 3.30 -8.64 18.40
N PHE A 149 3.54 -7.41 18.83
CA PHE A 149 3.62 -7.10 20.27
C PHE A 149 2.30 -7.32 21.01
N LEU A 150 1.18 -7.00 20.37
CA LEU A 150 -0.15 -7.22 20.95
C LEU A 150 -0.46 -8.72 21.06
N ALA A 151 -0.09 -9.51 20.06
CA ALA A 151 -0.22 -10.97 20.10
C ALA A 151 0.65 -11.60 21.20
N GLN A 152 1.91 -11.17 21.33
CA GLN A 152 2.81 -11.66 22.38
C GLN A 152 2.28 -11.32 23.78
N THR A 153 1.83 -10.07 23.97
CA THR A 153 1.20 -9.64 25.23
C THR A 153 -0.03 -10.50 25.58
N GLY A 154 -0.82 -10.90 24.57
CA GLY A 154 -1.96 -11.79 24.76
C GLY A 154 -1.56 -13.20 25.21
N ILE A 155 -0.48 -13.75 24.66
CA ILE A 155 0.05 -15.07 25.06
C ILE A 155 0.57 -15.02 26.50
N ASP A 156 1.37 -14.01 26.82
CA ASP A 156 1.94 -13.85 28.16
C ASP A 156 0.85 -13.68 29.22
N PHE A 157 -0.21 -12.95 28.91
CA PHE A 157 -1.38 -12.82 29.78
C PHE A 157 -2.03 -14.18 30.10
N VAL A 158 -2.20 -15.05 29.10
CA VAL A 158 -2.79 -16.39 29.31
C VAL A 158 -1.89 -17.26 30.17
N ILE A 159 -0.58 -17.26 29.92
CA ILE A 159 0.38 -18.04 30.71
C ILE A 159 0.41 -17.53 32.17
N SER A 160 0.45 -16.21 32.38
CA SER A 160 0.37 -15.61 33.71
C SER A 160 -0.93 -15.96 34.43
N PHE A 161 -2.07 -16.00 33.73
CA PHE A 161 -3.34 -16.39 34.31
C PHE A 161 -3.36 -17.86 34.76
N ILE A 162 -2.84 -18.77 33.95
CA ILE A 162 -2.72 -20.19 34.31
C ILE A 162 -1.79 -20.36 35.51
N MET A 163 -0.65 -19.66 35.52
CA MET A 163 0.28 -19.69 36.66
C MET A 163 -0.36 -19.17 37.95
N ALA A 164 -1.20 -18.13 37.87
CA ALA A 164 -1.94 -17.61 39.02
C ALA A 164 -2.93 -18.64 39.57
N ILE A 165 -3.73 -19.30 38.72
CA ILE A 165 -4.67 -20.35 39.16
C ILE A 165 -3.91 -21.53 39.79
N MET A 166 -2.85 -21.99 39.14
CA MET A 166 -2.00 -23.07 39.67
C MET A 166 -1.39 -22.69 41.02
N SER A 167 -0.95 -21.45 41.20
CA SER A 167 -0.39 -20.96 42.47
C SER A 167 -1.43 -20.94 43.60
N ILE A 168 -2.66 -20.51 43.31
CA ILE A 168 -3.77 -20.51 44.28
C ILE A 168 -4.11 -21.94 44.71
N ILE A 169 -4.18 -22.89 43.77
CA ILE A 169 -4.45 -24.29 44.10
C ILE A 169 -3.32 -24.88 44.95
N LYS A 170 -2.05 -24.62 44.58
CA LYS A 170 -0.88 -25.09 45.33
C LYS A 170 -0.87 -24.56 46.76
N SER A 171 -1.12 -23.26 46.97
CA SER A 171 -1.13 -22.68 48.31
C SER A 171 -2.23 -23.27 49.19
N PHE A 172 -3.41 -23.56 48.62
CA PHE A 172 -4.50 -24.23 49.32
C PHE A 172 -4.16 -25.67 49.73
N VAL A 173 -3.53 -26.44 48.82
CA VAL A 173 -3.12 -27.83 49.11
C VAL A 173 -2.05 -27.88 50.20
N TYR A 174 -1.03 -27.00 50.15
CA TYR A 174 -0.01 -26.95 51.20
C TYR A 174 -0.59 -26.56 52.57
N ALA A 175 -1.58 -25.66 52.60
CA ALA A 175 -2.26 -25.29 53.84
C ALA A 175 -3.03 -26.48 54.46
N LEU A 176 -3.77 -27.25 53.65
CA LEU A 176 -4.46 -28.46 54.11
C LEU A 176 -3.49 -29.54 54.61
N LEU A 177 -2.38 -29.72 53.89
CA LEU A 177 -1.35 -30.69 54.25
C LEU A 177 -0.68 -30.33 55.59
N ALA A 178 -0.38 -29.05 55.82
CA ALA A 178 0.18 -28.58 57.09
C ALA A 178 -0.74 -28.90 58.28
N ILE A 179 -2.05 -28.69 58.14
CA ILE A 179 -3.03 -29.03 59.17
C ILE A 179 -3.08 -30.54 59.43
N SER A 180 -3.03 -31.36 58.38
CA SER A 180 -3.03 -32.82 58.50
C SER A 180 -1.82 -33.36 59.27
N ILE A 181 -0.62 -32.77 59.09
CA ILE A 181 0.59 -33.19 59.80
C ILE A 181 0.49 -32.85 61.30
N VAL A 182 -0.04 -31.67 61.64
CA VAL A 182 -0.21 -31.23 63.04
C VAL A 182 -1.15 -32.17 63.80
N LEU A 183 -2.25 -32.61 63.16
CA LEU A 183 -3.19 -33.57 63.75
C LEU A 183 -2.60 -34.98 63.87
N ALA A 184 -1.78 -35.41 62.90
CA ALA A 184 -1.14 -36.74 62.92
C ALA A 184 -0.10 -36.90 64.04
N LEU A 185 0.46 -35.82 64.57
CA LEU A 185 1.42 -35.84 65.69
C LEU A 185 0.81 -36.34 67.01
N PHE A 186 -0.52 -36.33 67.15
CA PHE A 186 -1.24 -36.83 68.33
C PHE A 186 -1.64 -38.32 68.24
N GLN A 187 -1.52 -38.97 67.08
CA GLN A 187 -1.81 -40.40 66.90
C GLN A 187 -0.78 -41.08 65.97
N PRO A 188 0.07 -41.99 66.49
CA PRO A 188 1.24 -42.50 65.76
C PRO A 188 0.91 -43.33 64.51
N GLU A 189 -0.27 -43.94 64.45
CA GLU A 189 -0.73 -44.77 63.32
C GLU A 189 -0.98 -43.94 62.03
N ILE A 190 -1.39 -42.67 62.16
CA ILE A 190 -1.80 -41.80 61.03
C ILE A 190 -0.59 -41.07 60.42
N LEU A 191 0.52 -40.96 61.17
CA LEU A 191 1.74 -40.26 60.78
C LEU A 191 2.38 -40.84 59.51
N ALA A 192 2.44 -42.17 59.41
CA ALA A 192 3.04 -42.85 58.25
C ALA A 192 2.26 -42.54 56.96
N PHE A 193 0.92 -42.46 57.04
CA PHE A 193 0.07 -42.18 55.88
C PHE A 193 0.18 -40.72 55.41
N ALA A 194 0.26 -39.77 56.35
CA ALA A 194 0.43 -38.34 56.04
C ALA A 194 1.77 -38.05 55.34
N VAL A 195 2.86 -38.71 55.76
CA VAL A 195 4.19 -38.54 55.14
C VAL A 195 4.22 -39.10 53.71
N VAL A 196 3.53 -40.22 53.45
CA VAL A 196 3.43 -40.82 52.10
C VAL A 196 2.62 -39.93 51.15
N ILE A 197 1.54 -39.32 51.62
CA ILE A 197 0.78 -38.37 50.78
C ILE A 197 1.61 -37.11 50.51
N ALA A 198 2.36 -36.61 51.50
CA ALA A 198 3.21 -35.45 51.31
C ALA A 198 4.35 -35.69 50.30
N SER A 199 4.96 -36.88 50.32
CA SER A 199 6.00 -37.24 49.34
C SER A 199 5.43 -37.45 47.93
N LEU A 200 4.22 -37.99 47.80
CA LEU A 200 3.53 -38.12 46.50
C LEU A 200 3.19 -36.76 45.89
N VAL A 201 2.70 -35.82 46.69
CA VAL A 201 2.41 -34.45 46.24
C VAL A 201 3.70 -33.76 45.78
N ALA A 202 4.80 -33.89 46.53
CA ALA A 202 6.10 -33.34 46.15
C ALA A 202 6.71 -34.01 44.89
N ALA A 203 6.48 -35.31 44.68
CA ALA A 203 7.03 -36.07 43.54
C ALA A 203 6.33 -35.76 42.21
N THR A 204 5.07 -35.32 42.23
CA THR A 204 4.31 -35.00 41.01
C THR A 204 4.73 -33.71 40.31
N GLY A 205 5.74 -32.99 40.81
CA GLY A 205 6.26 -31.78 40.15
C GLY A 205 5.29 -30.59 40.17
N PHE A 206 4.28 -30.63 41.05
CA PHE A 206 3.51 -29.45 41.45
C PHE A 206 4.36 -28.56 42.36
#